data_AF-A0A495BKI9-F1
#
_entry.id   AF-A0A495BKI9-F1
#
_cell.length_a   1.000
_cell.length_b   1.000
_cell.length_c   1.000
_cell.angle_alpha   90.00
_cell.angle_beta   90.00
_cell.angle_gamma   90.00
#
_symmetry.space_group_name_H-M   'P 1'
#
loop_
_entity.id
_entity.type
_entity.pdbx_description
1 polymer ?
#
loop_
_entity_poly.entity_id
_entity_poly.type
_entity_poly.pdbx_seq_one_letter_code
_entity_poly.pdbx_strand_id
1 'polypeptide(L)'
;MLRLLADVAKAFDTVADIAHPGELMHQLRFVPPRQRGIDPVGEAEVYLTYQRYKRARQVLRHTIRTEPDNLPAHILLLHTYFLLESSHDYCQLAATLQAKLAHRPEWAHICHVGRSLAPDYPLFQQHTH
;
A
#
# COMPACT_ATOMS: atom_id res chain seq x y z
N MET A 1 42.42 16.68 -11.75
CA MET A 1 41.15 17.31 -11.31
C MET A 1 39.98 16.85 -12.18
N LEU A 2 39.77 15.53 -12.34
CA LEU A 2 38.75 14.97 -13.24
C LEU A 2 38.32 13.53 -12.86
N ARG A 3 38.14 13.29 -11.56
CA ARG A 3 37.64 12.00 -11.04
C ARG A 3 36.64 12.14 -9.89
N LEU A 4 36.07 13.34 -9.68
CA LEU A 4 35.15 13.61 -8.57
C LEU A 4 33.73 13.98 -9.01
N LEU A 5 33.44 13.97 -10.32
CA LEU A 5 32.12 14.32 -10.86
C LEU A 5 31.33 13.10 -11.38
N ALA A 6 31.96 11.93 -11.48
CA ALA A 6 31.27 10.71 -11.90
C ALA A 6 30.51 10.02 -10.76
N ASP A 7 30.99 10.14 -9.51
CA ASP A 7 30.34 9.51 -8.34
C ASP A 7 29.14 10.29 -7.80
N VAL A 8 29.04 11.60 -8.09
CA VAL A 8 27.84 12.39 -7.73
C VAL A 8 26.65 12.02 -8.62
N ALA A 9 26.90 11.58 -9.86
CA ALA A 9 25.84 11.18 -10.80
C ALA A 9 25.15 9.85 -10.42
N LYS A 10 25.78 9.00 -9.59
CA LYS A 10 25.20 7.72 -9.14
C LYS A 10 24.41 7.83 -7.82
N ALA A 11 24.47 8.99 -7.16
CA ALA A 11 23.68 9.27 -5.95
C ALA A 11 22.31 9.91 -6.26
N PHE A 12 22.00 10.15 -7.54
CA PHE A 12 20.70 10.65 -8.02
C PHE A 12 19.78 9.52 -8.53
N ASP A 13 20.05 8.26 -8.20
CA ASP A 13 19.13 7.12 -8.40
C ASP A 13 17.97 7.10 -7.37
N THR A 14 17.56 8.27 -6.90
CA THR A 14 16.32 8.44 -6.12
C THR A 14 15.64 9.69 -6.62
N VAL A 15 15.23 9.63 -7.88
CA VAL A 15 14.19 10.52 -8.41
C VAL A 15 12.98 10.31 -7.52
N ALA A 16 12.80 11.22 -6.56
CA ALA A 16 11.49 11.50 -6.03
C ALA A 16 10.59 11.71 -7.26
N ASP A 17 9.77 10.71 -7.53
CA ASP A 17 8.56 10.74 -8.35
C ASP A 17 8.07 12.19 -8.38
N ILE A 18 8.26 12.89 -9.51
CA ILE A 18 7.94 14.31 -9.63
C ILE A 18 6.43 14.39 -9.54
N ALA A 19 5.92 14.46 -8.31
CA ALA A 19 4.51 14.57 -8.05
C ALA A 19 4.04 15.81 -8.82
N HIS A 20 3.10 15.60 -9.76
CA HIS A 20 2.51 16.69 -10.51
C HIS A 20 2.04 17.76 -9.51
N PRO A 21 2.15 19.06 -9.83
CA PRO A 21 1.79 20.13 -8.89
C PRO A 21 0.37 19.94 -8.32
N GLY A 22 -0.56 19.38 -9.09
CA GLY A 22 -1.88 18.97 -8.61
C GLY A 22 -1.83 17.91 -7.51
N GLU A 23 -1.01 16.85 -7.66
CA GLU A 23 -0.85 15.76 -6.69
C GLU A 23 -0.19 16.24 -5.39
N LEU A 24 0.81 17.12 -5.47
CA LEU A 24 1.42 17.76 -4.29
C LEU A 24 0.39 18.58 -3.51
N MET A 25 -0.35 19.45 -4.19
CA MET A 25 -1.38 20.26 -3.54
C MET A 25 -2.49 19.41 -2.93
N HIS A 26 -2.72 18.24 -3.50
CA HIS A 26 -3.66 17.24 -3.02
C HIS A 26 -3.17 16.50 -1.77
N GLN A 27 -1.87 16.24 -1.67
CA GLN A 27 -1.25 15.71 -0.45
C GLN A 27 -1.23 16.73 0.68
N LEU A 28 -0.86 17.99 0.38
CA LEU A 28 -0.83 19.08 1.35
C LEU A 28 -2.23 19.41 1.92
N ARG A 29 -3.28 19.22 1.12
CA ARG A 29 -4.69 19.44 1.53
C ARG A 29 -5.37 18.18 2.06
N PHE A 30 -4.63 17.13 2.39
CA PHE A 30 -5.22 15.92 2.93
C PHE A 30 -5.85 16.18 4.30
N VAL A 31 -7.17 16.01 4.38
CA VAL A 31 -7.93 16.02 5.63
C VAL A 31 -8.41 14.60 5.91
N PRO A 32 -8.00 13.98 7.03
CA PRO A 32 -8.41 12.63 7.40
C PRO A 32 -9.94 12.43 7.34
N PRO A 33 -10.42 11.26 6.86
CA PRO A 33 -11.86 10.97 6.75
C PRO A 33 -12.62 11.18 8.06
N ARG A 34 -12.07 10.67 9.18
CA ARG A 34 -12.66 10.79 10.52
C ARG A 34 -12.87 12.25 10.94
N GLN A 35 -11.96 13.16 10.59
CA GLN A 35 -12.12 14.59 10.89
C GLN A 35 -13.24 15.25 10.07
N ARG A 36 -13.63 14.65 8.95
CA ARG A 36 -14.78 15.06 8.14
C ARG A 36 -16.06 14.30 8.49
N GLY A 37 -16.04 13.43 9.51
CA GLY A 37 -17.18 12.58 9.87
C GLY A 37 -17.48 11.47 8.88
N ILE A 38 -16.50 11.08 8.05
CA ILE A 38 -16.65 10.08 7.00
C ILE A 38 -15.94 8.78 7.41
N ASP A 39 -16.57 7.65 7.12
CA ASP A 39 -15.93 6.35 7.32
C ASP A 39 -14.74 6.17 6.35
N PRO A 40 -13.52 5.94 6.85
CA PRO A 40 -12.34 5.86 6.00
C PRO A 40 -12.35 4.67 5.03
N VAL A 41 -12.98 3.55 5.40
CA VAL A 41 -13.04 2.36 4.54
C VAL A 41 -13.97 2.64 3.37
N GLY A 42 -15.19 3.12 3.66
CA GLY A 42 -16.15 3.52 2.62
C GLY A 42 -15.60 4.62 1.69
N GLU A 43 -14.90 5.63 2.22
CA GLU A 43 -14.26 6.64 1.35
C GLU A 43 -13.18 6.04 0.44
N ALA A 44 -12.38 5.12 0.95
CA ALA A 44 -11.38 4.43 0.13
C ALA A 44 -12.02 3.59 -0.98
N GLU A 45 -13.11 2.89 -0.72
CA GLU A 45 -13.87 2.13 -1.73
C GLU A 45 -14.42 3.03 -2.84
N VAL A 46 -14.91 4.22 -2.48
CA VAL A 46 -15.31 5.24 -3.47
C VAL A 46 -14.12 5.62 -4.33
N TYR A 47 -12.94 5.85 -3.75
CA TYR A 47 -11.74 6.13 -4.54
C TYR A 47 -11.35 4.97 -5.46
N LEU A 48 -11.45 3.72 -5.01
CA LEU A 48 -11.18 2.54 -5.84
C LEU A 48 -12.15 2.43 -7.02
N THR A 49 -13.44 2.71 -6.79
CA THR A 49 -14.48 2.70 -7.84
C THR A 49 -14.14 3.66 -8.99
N TYR A 50 -13.56 4.82 -8.66
CA TYR A 50 -13.08 5.80 -9.64
C TYR A 50 -11.61 5.63 -10.03
N GLN A 51 -11.01 4.48 -9.75
CA GLN A 51 -9.63 4.12 -10.07
C GLN A 51 -8.56 5.08 -9.50
N ARG A 52 -8.87 5.75 -8.38
CA ARG A 52 -7.99 6.69 -7.69
C ARG A 52 -7.15 5.98 -6.63
N TYR A 53 -6.39 4.96 -7.04
CA TYR A 53 -5.70 4.04 -6.13
C TYR A 53 -4.70 4.74 -5.19
N LYS A 54 -3.93 5.73 -5.68
CA LYS A 54 -3.00 6.51 -4.84
C LYS A 54 -3.71 7.23 -3.69
N ARG A 55 -4.96 7.68 -3.90
CA ARG A 55 -5.78 8.34 -2.87
C ARG A 55 -6.38 7.35 -1.89
N ALA A 56 -6.89 6.22 -2.37
CA ALA A 56 -7.33 5.11 -1.51
C ALA A 56 -6.19 4.67 -0.58
N ARG A 57 -4.99 4.44 -1.13
CA ARG A 57 -3.78 4.11 -0.35
C ARG A 57 -3.48 5.16 0.72
N GLN A 58 -3.58 6.45 0.39
CA GLN A 58 -3.31 7.53 1.34
C GLN A 58 -4.29 7.50 2.51
N VAL A 59 -5.59 7.36 2.24
CA VAL A 59 -6.62 7.23 3.27
C VAL A 59 -6.35 6.02 4.16
N LEU A 60 -6.14 4.84 3.55
CA LEU A 60 -5.98 3.60 4.28
C LEU A 60 -4.70 3.55 5.13
N ARG A 61 -3.58 4.07 4.61
CA ARG A 61 -2.33 4.19 5.39
C ARG A 61 -2.49 5.13 6.57
N HIS A 62 -3.23 6.23 6.40
CA HIS A 62 -3.54 7.11 7.53
C HIS A 62 -4.38 6.38 8.57
N THR A 63 -5.45 5.71 8.14
CA THR A 63 -6.35 4.95 9.02
C THR A 63 -5.61 3.90 9.82
N ILE A 64 -4.76 3.08 9.19
CA ILE A 64 -3.99 2.04 9.89
C ILE A 64 -3.03 2.65 10.92
N ARG A 65 -2.48 3.83 10.67
CA ARG A 65 -1.61 4.51 11.63
C ARG A 65 -2.37 5.00 12.86
N THR A 66 -3.63 5.40 12.73
CA THR A 66 -4.44 5.93 13.83
C THR A 66 -5.37 4.88 14.46
N GLU A 67 -5.73 3.86 13.71
CA GLU A 67 -6.62 2.75 14.06
C GLU A 67 -5.95 1.42 13.66
N PRO A 68 -4.86 1.01 14.34
CA PRO A 68 -4.05 -0.15 13.93
C PRO A 68 -4.82 -1.46 13.91
N ASP A 69 -5.89 -1.58 14.68
CA ASP A 69 -6.75 -2.76 14.74
C ASP A 69 -7.84 -2.82 13.66
N ASN A 70 -7.97 -1.78 12.83
CA ASN A 70 -8.97 -1.69 11.77
C ASN A 70 -8.67 -2.68 10.63
N LEU A 71 -9.05 -3.95 10.84
CA LEU A 71 -8.79 -5.04 9.90
C LEU A 71 -9.38 -4.77 8.49
N PRO A 72 -10.60 -4.23 8.33
CA PRO A 72 -11.09 -3.87 7.00
C PRO A 72 -10.16 -2.91 6.23
N ALA A 73 -9.59 -1.90 6.91
CA ALA A 73 -8.63 -0.99 6.28
C ALA A 73 -7.35 -1.71 5.81
N HIS A 74 -6.84 -2.66 6.60
CA HIS A 74 -5.69 -3.50 6.22
C HIS A 74 -5.97 -4.35 4.99
N ILE A 75 -7.12 -5.03 4.96
CA ILE A 75 -7.51 -5.88 3.83
C ILE A 75 -7.72 -5.04 2.55
N LEU A 76 -8.40 -3.90 2.67
CA LEU A 76 -8.62 -3.01 1.53
C LEU A 76 -7.31 -2.38 1.05
N LEU A 77 -6.33 -2.18 1.93
CA LEU A 77 -5.00 -1.71 1.57
C LEU A 77 -4.21 -2.77 0.79
N LEU A 78 -4.29 -4.05 1.17
CA LEU A 78 -3.73 -5.15 0.37
C LEU A 78 -4.33 -5.17 -1.04
N HIS A 79 -5.65 -5.06 -1.17
CA HIS A 79 -6.30 -4.96 -2.48
C HIS A 79 -5.81 -3.73 -3.26
N THR A 80 -5.67 -2.58 -2.60
CA THR A 80 -5.14 -1.36 -3.23
C THR A 80 -3.70 -1.54 -3.70
N TYR A 81 -2.85 -2.26 -2.94
CA TYR A 81 -1.48 -2.56 -3.37
C TYR A 81 -1.43 -3.52 -4.56
N PHE A 82 -2.36 -4.48 -4.64
CA PHE A 82 -2.53 -5.31 -5.83
C PHE A 82 -2.87 -4.48 -7.07
N LEU A 83 -3.86 -3.57 -6.97
CA LEU A 83 -4.24 -2.68 -8.07
C LEU A 83 -3.13 -1.69 -8.48
N LEU A 84 -2.22 -1.37 -7.57
CA LEU A 84 -1.03 -0.55 -7.82
C LEU A 84 0.17 -1.37 -8.31
N GLU A 85 0.04 -2.70 -8.42
CA GLU A 85 1.13 -3.64 -8.71
C GLU A 85 2.34 -3.49 -7.77
N SER A 86 2.11 -3.00 -6.55
CA SER A 86 3.15 -2.80 -5.55
C SER A 86 3.41 -4.10 -4.77
N SER A 87 4.20 -5.00 -5.37
CA SER A 87 4.56 -6.29 -4.75
C SER A 87 5.27 -6.11 -3.42
N HIS A 88 6.18 -5.12 -3.33
CA HIS A 88 6.92 -4.82 -2.10
C HIS A 88 6.00 -4.44 -0.94
N ASP A 89 5.14 -3.44 -1.13
CA ASP A 89 4.22 -2.97 -0.08
C ASP A 89 3.21 -4.06 0.31
N TYR A 90 2.72 -4.82 -0.69
CA TYR A 90 1.82 -5.95 -0.46
C TYR A 90 2.47 -7.00 0.45
N CYS A 91 3.70 -7.41 0.13
CA CYS A 91 4.45 -8.41 0.90
C CYS A 91 4.69 -7.94 2.34
N GLN A 92 5.12 -6.69 2.53
CA GLN A 92 5.35 -6.14 3.86
C GLN A 92 4.06 -6.13 4.70
N LEU A 93 2.95 -5.65 4.14
CA LEU A 93 1.68 -5.62 4.86
C LEU A 93 1.19 -7.04 5.19
N ALA A 94 1.23 -7.95 4.22
CA ALA A 94 0.81 -9.34 4.43
C ALA A 94 1.62 -10.02 5.54
N ALA A 95 2.94 -9.78 5.62
CA ALA A 95 3.80 -10.32 6.67
C ALA A 95 3.35 -9.86 8.07
N THR A 96 2.94 -8.60 8.22
CA THR A 96 2.43 -8.08 9.51
C THR A 96 1.09 -8.70 9.92
N LEU A 97 0.31 -9.15 8.95
CA LEU A 97 -1.02 -9.73 9.17
C LEU A 97 -1.02 -11.25 9.35
N GLN A 98 0.05 -11.94 8.95
CA GLN A 98 0.13 -13.40 8.97
C GLN A 98 -0.27 -13.99 10.31
N ALA A 99 0.35 -13.55 11.41
CA ALA A 99 0.07 -14.11 12.74
C ALA A 99 -1.41 -13.95 13.16
N LYS A 100 -2.07 -12.89 12.69
CA LYS A 100 -3.48 -12.59 13.01
C LYS A 100 -4.46 -13.35 12.11
N LEU A 101 -4.06 -13.63 10.87
CA LEU A 101 -4.96 -14.14 9.83
C LEU A 101 -4.68 -15.58 9.39
N ALA A 102 -3.55 -16.20 9.77
CA ALA A 102 -3.13 -17.52 9.27
C ALA A 102 -4.20 -18.63 9.38
N HIS A 103 -5.09 -18.54 10.38
CA HIS A 103 -6.19 -19.49 10.62
C HIS A 103 -7.57 -19.02 10.12
N ARG A 104 -7.61 -17.93 9.36
CA ARG A 104 -8.83 -17.32 8.83
C ARG A 104 -8.93 -17.45 7.31
N PRO A 105 -10.14 -17.56 6.73
CA PRO A 105 -10.31 -17.76 5.29
C PRO A 105 -9.73 -16.63 4.43
N GLU A 106 -9.68 -15.40 4.95
CA GLU A 106 -9.09 -14.24 4.26
C GLU A 106 -7.62 -14.48 3.90
N TRP A 107 -6.88 -15.24 4.72
CA TRP A 107 -5.46 -15.52 4.49
C TRP A 107 -5.19 -16.34 3.23
N ALA A 108 -6.06 -17.30 2.92
CA ALA A 108 -5.93 -18.10 1.71
C ALA A 108 -6.05 -17.22 0.46
N HIS A 109 -6.97 -16.25 0.47
CA HIS A 109 -7.13 -15.27 -0.60
C HIS A 109 -5.91 -14.33 -0.71
N ILE A 110 -5.41 -13.81 0.42
CA ILE A 110 -4.20 -12.98 0.48
C ILE A 110 -3.00 -13.75 -0.12
N CYS A 111 -2.82 -15.02 0.23
CA CYS A 111 -1.74 -15.83 -0.33
C CYS A 111 -1.92 -16.07 -1.83
N HIS A 112 -3.14 -16.32 -2.30
CA HIS A 112 -3.42 -16.51 -3.72
C HIS A 112 -3.07 -15.27 -4.55
N VAL A 113 -3.51 -14.08 -4.12
CA VAL A 113 -3.18 -12.81 -4.76
C VAL A 113 -1.68 -12.49 -4.61
N GLY A 114 -1.11 -12.76 -3.44
CA GLY A 114 0.32 -12.58 -3.20
C GLY A 114 1.20 -13.40 -4.15
N ARG A 115 0.81 -14.64 -4.47
CA ARG A 115 1.55 -15.48 -5.45
C ARG A 115 1.51 -14.91 -6.87
N SER A 116 0.44 -14.21 -7.27
CA SER A 116 0.41 -13.60 -8.61
C SER A 116 1.27 -12.35 -8.70
N LEU A 117 1.44 -11.59 -7.61
CA LEU A 117 2.33 -10.43 -7.55
C LEU A 117 3.79 -10.77 -7.28
N ALA A 118 4.06 -11.78 -6.45
CA ALA A 118 5.37 -12.12 -5.93
C ALA A 118 5.50 -13.65 -5.78
N PRO A 119 5.65 -14.40 -6.89
CA PRO A 119 5.64 -15.86 -6.89
C PRO A 119 6.76 -16.48 -6.04
N ASP A 120 7.91 -15.81 -5.97
CA ASP A 120 9.09 -16.29 -5.24
C ASP A 120 9.07 -15.89 -3.75
N TYR A 121 8.08 -15.13 -3.29
CA TYR A 121 8.04 -14.67 -1.91
C TYR A 121 7.58 -15.79 -0.96
N PRO A 122 8.44 -16.27 -0.02
CA PRO A 122 8.16 -17.50 0.73
C PRO A 122 6.86 -17.48 1.54
N LEU A 123 6.44 -16.31 2.03
CA LEU A 123 5.22 -16.13 2.81
C LEU A 123 3.98 -16.71 2.12
N PHE A 124 3.91 -16.62 0.80
CA PHE A 124 2.73 -17.04 0.03
C PHE A 124 2.80 -18.49 -0.45
N GLN A 125 3.93 -19.17 -0.23
CA GLN A 125 4.11 -20.57 -0.63
C GLN A 125 3.67 -21.56 0.47
N GLN A 126 3.60 -21.09 1.73
CA GLN A 126 3.36 -21.96 2.89
C GLN A 126 1.89 -22.38 3.10
N HIS A 127 1.01 -22.14 2.12
CA HIS A 127 -0.41 -22.51 2.19
C HIS A 127 -0.77 -23.48 1.07
N THR A 128 -0.20 -24.69 1.16
CA THR A 128 -0.71 -25.88 0.46
C THR A 128 -1.42 -26.69 1.53
N HIS A 129 -2.74 -26.70 1.52
CA HIS A 129 -3.55 -27.57 2.36
C HIS A 129 -4.46 -28.43 1.50
#